data_AF-A0A1X7TNJ9-F1
#
_entry.id   AF-A0A1X7TNJ9-F1
#
_cell.length_a   1.000
_cell.length_b   1.000
_cell.length_c   1.000
_cell.angle_alpha   90.00
_cell.angle_beta   90.00
_cell.angle_gamma   90.00
#
_symmetry.space_group_name_H-M   'P 1'
#
loop_
_entity.id
_entity.type
_entity.pdbx_description
1 polymer ?
#
loop_
_entity_poly.entity_id
_entity_poly.type
_entity_poly.pdbx_seq_one_letter_code
_entity_poly.pdbx_strand_id
1 'polypeptide(L)'
;MEELCGSGGGWTRLAYLDMSDSTVTCPSEFRLYQSGGVRACGRPVTSSGSCVSVQFPSNDISYSQVCGRVTGYQYYTPDAVDNIHGSNHNNLNGNYVDGVSITHGSPRQHIWTLMAGNYEQNVHINYYNCPCANDSTQQVQSFIGDHYFCESGIATGLYQQQLYTSDPLWDGQSCGSAESPCCNVPGIPWFHRDYGNTTTTDYIELRVCGDEATNNEDVPVSYYEIYVQ
;
A
#
# COMPACT_ATOMS: atom_id res chain seq x y z
N MET A 1 18.01 -6.64 -19.90
CA MET A 1 17.47 -6.30 -18.57
C MET A 1 16.47 -5.21 -18.83
N GLU A 2 15.21 -5.44 -18.48
CA GLU A 2 14.12 -4.48 -18.71
C GLU A 2 14.38 -3.17 -17.96
N GLU A 3 13.84 -2.08 -18.47
CA GLU A 3 13.89 -0.76 -17.86
C GLU A 3 12.93 -0.74 -16.66
N LEU A 4 13.45 -0.49 -15.46
CA LEU A 4 12.65 -0.39 -14.23
C LEU A 4 12.56 1.08 -13.82
N CYS A 5 11.34 1.57 -13.61
CA CYS A 5 11.07 2.98 -13.27
C CYS A 5 11.78 3.99 -14.21
N GLY A 6 11.83 3.71 -15.51
CA GLY A 6 12.46 4.61 -16.50
C GLY A 6 13.99 4.69 -16.43
N SER A 7 14.63 3.77 -15.70
CA SER A 7 16.08 3.68 -15.53
C SER A 7 16.59 2.31 -16.00
N GLY A 8 17.63 2.32 -16.83
CA GLY A 8 18.24 1.12 -17.40
C GLY A 8 19.35 0.54 -16.52
N GLY A 9 19.26 -0.76 -16.21
CA GLY A 9 20.34 -1.56 -15.57
C GLY A 9 20.60 -1.23 -14.09
N GLY A 10 21.41 -2.03 -13.40
CA GLY A 10 21.88 -1.75 -12.03
C GLY A 10 20.90 -2.03 -10.88
N TRP A 11 19.64 -2.34 -11.17
CA TRP A 11 18.64 -2.69 -10.16
C TRP A 11 18.90 -4.05 -9.51
N THR A 12 18.86 -4.09 -8.18
CA THR A 12 18.91 -5.33 -7.39
C THR A 12 17.59 -5.54 -6.66
N ARG A 13 16.96 -6.70 -6.83
CA ARG A 13 15.71 -7.06 -6.13
C ARG A 13 16.00 -7.38 -4.66
N LEU A 14 15.36 -6.65 -3.74
CA LEU A 14 15.44 -6.91 -2.30
C LEU A 14 14.23 -7.67 -1.76
N ALA A 15 13.05 -7.49 -2.35
CA ALA A 15 11.81 -8.10 -1.87
C ALA A 15 11.04 -8.73 -3.02
N TYR A 16 10.41 -9.88 -2.76
CA TYR A 16 9.51 -10.55 -3.68
C TYR A 16 8.49 -11.40 -2.93
N LEU A 17 7.23 -11.28 -3.31
CA LEU A 17 6.14 -12.17 -2.92
C LEU A 17 5.21 -12.32 -4.12
N ASP A 18 4.77 -13.56 -4.37
CA ASP A 18 3.74 -13.87 -5.35
C ASP A 18 2.84 -14.99 -4.82
N MET A 19 1.66 -14.62 -4.35
CA MET A 19 0.70 -15.54 -3.75
C MET A 19 -0.12 -16.32 -4.79
N SER A 20 0.03 -16.01 -6.09
CA SER A 20 -0.53 -16.83 -7.18
C SER A 20 0.14 -18.20 -7.26
N ASP A 21 1.41 -18.29 -6.85
CA ASP A 21 2.07 -19.55 -6.60
C ASP A 21 1.52 -20.19 -5.32
N SER A 22 0.78 -21.28 -5.49
CA SER A 22 0.17 -22.04 -4.40
C SER A 22 1.17 -22.57 -3.36
N THR A 23 2.47 -22.64 -3.68
CA THR A 23 3.53 -23.09 -2.78
C THR A 23 4.08 -21.98 -1.89
N VAL A 24 3.89 -20.72 -2.27
CA VAL A 24 4.32 -19.56 -1.48
C VAL A 24 3.39 -19.38 -0.29
N THR A 25 3.95 -19.18 0.90
CA THR A 25 3.20 -18.88 2.13
C THR A 25 3.38 -17.42 2.52
N CYS A 26 2.43 -16.86 3.26
CA CYS A 26 2.60 -15.53 3.83
C CYS A 26 3.84 -15.47 4.73
N PRO A 27 4.49 -14.29 4.83
CA PRO A 27 5.48 -14.06 5.88
C PRO A 27 4.89 -14.38 7.25
N SER A 28 5.72 -14.86 8.17
CA SER A 28 5.25 -15.50 9.42
C SER A 28 4.41 -14.60 10.33
N GLU A 29 4.59 -13.30 10.21
CA GLU A 29 3.92 -12.24 10.94
C GLU A 29 2.54 -11.94 10.36
N PHE A 30 2.25 -12.37 9.14
CA PHE A 30 1.03 -12.08 8.39
C PHE A 30 0.06 -13.26 8.44
N ARG A 31 -1.25 -12.96 8.39
CA ARG A 31 -2.26 -14.02 8.22
C ARG A 31 -2.62 -14.20 6.76
N LEU A 32 -3.01 -15.44 6.41
CA LEU A 32 -3.53 -15.76 5.09
C LEU A 32 -5.00 -15.34 4.96
N TYR A 33 -5.28 -14.59 3.91
CA TYR A 33 -6.59 -14.42 3.31
C TYR A 33 -6.73 -15.35 2.11
N GLN A 34 -7.88 -16.02 2.00
CA GLN A 34 -8.19 -16.88 0.87
C GLN A 34 -9.68 -16.86 0.55
N SER A 35 -10.05 -16.28 -0.58
CA SER A 35 -11.42 -16.19 -1.07
C SER A 35 -11.41 -15.99 -2.59
N GLY A 36 -12.45 -16.42 -3.30
CA GLY A 36 -12.58 -16.14 -4.74
C GLY A 36 -11.43 -16.65 -5.63
N GLY A 37 -10.65 -17.63 -5.16
CA GLY A 37 -9.43 -18.10 -5.85
C GLY A 37 -8.19 -17.23 -5.62
N VAL A 38 -8.32 -16.11 -4.91
CA VAL A 38 -7.23 -15.22 -4.52
C VAL A 38 -6.66 -15.63 -3.16
N ARG A 39 -5.34 -15.53 -3.05
CA ARG A 39 -4.58 -15.66 -1.80
C ARG A 39 -3.82 -14.36 -1.54
N ALA A 40 -3.88 -13.86 -0.31
CA ALA A 40 -3.21 -12.62 0.07
C ALA A 40 -2.80 -12.65 1.55
N CYS A 41 -1.91 -11.75 1.94
CA CYS A 41 -1.30 -11.69 3.27
C CYS A 41 -1.66 -10.38 3.95
N GLY A 42 -2.42 -10.46 5.04
CA GLY A 42 -2.91 -9.30 5.79
C GLY A 42 -2.41 -9.28 7.24
N ARG A 43 -2.90 -8.31 8.01
CA ARG A 43 -2.56 -8.14 9.43
C ARG A 43 -3.05 -9.33 10.25
N PRO A 44 -2.35 -9.75 11.32
CA PRO A 44 -2.90 -10.68 12.32
C PRO A 44 -4.26 -10.22 12.84
N VAL A 45 -5.09 -11.15 13.30
CA VAL A 45 -6.40 -10.78 13.85
C VAL A 45 -6.23 -9.89 15.09
N THR A 46 -6.67 -8.63 14.99
CA THR A 46 -6.71 -7.66 16.09
C THR A 46 -8.10 -7.04 16.22
N SER A 47 -8.41 -6.57 17.43
CA SER A 47 -9.62 -5.81 17.76
C SER A 47 -9.40 -4.30 17.80
N SER A 48 -8.27 -3.82 17.29
CA SER A 48 -7.87 -2.42 17.24
C SER A 48 -6.93 -2.18 16.07
N GLY A 49 -6.71 -0.91 15.74
CA GLY A 49 -5.69 -0.49 14.79
C GLY A 49 -4.31 -1.07 15.08
N SER A 50 -3.61 -1.44 14.01
CA SER A 50 -2.29 -2.08 14.08
C SER A 50 -1.56 -2.02 12.74
N CYS A 51 -0.26 -2.31 12.78
CA CYS A 51 0.53 -2.64 11.62
C CYS A 51 1.24 -3.98 11.83
N VAL A 52 1.35 -4.75 10.76
CA VAL A 52 2.31 -5.86 10.64
C VAL A 52 3.41 -5.44 9.68
N SER A 53 4.64 -5.91 9.87
CA SER A 53 5.74 -5.59 8.95
C SER A 53 6.67 -6.76 8.66
N VAL A 54 7.37 -6.65 7.55
CA VAL A 54 8.49 -7.49 7.16
C VAL A 54 9.63 -6.60 6.70
N GLN A 55 10.85 -6.91 7.14
CA GLN A 55 12.06 -6.18 6.78
C GLN A 55 12.91 -6.99 5.80
N PHE A 56 13.45 -6.30 4.81
CA PHE A 56 14.31 -6.83 3.76
C PHE A 56 15.68 -6.17 3.89
N PRO A 57 16.70 -6.90 4.39
CA PRO A 57 18.06 -6.38 4.47
C PRO A 57 18.58 -5.99 3.08
N SER A 58 19.24 -4.85 2.99
CA SER A 58 19.99 -4.45 1.79
C SER A 58 21.22 -5.33 1.52
N ASN A 59 21.71 -6.04 2.55
CA ASN A 59 22.96 -6.82 2.51
C ASN A 59 24.16 -5.98 2.06
N ASP A 60 24.32 -4.81 2.68
CA ASP A 60 25.38 -3.82 2.42
C ASP A 60 25.36 -3.22 1.00
N ILE A 61 24.28 -3.44 0.24
CA ILE A 61 24.05 -2.75 -1.03
C ILE A 61 23.71 -1.29 -0.72
N SER A 62 24.58 -0.39 -1.17
CA SER A 62 24.33 1.05 -1.14
C SER A 62 23.41 1.43 -2.29
N TYR A 63 22.33 2.15 -2.00
CA TYR A 63 21.35 2.59 -2.99
C TYR A 63 20.92 4.03 -2.75
N SER A 64 20.52 4.72 -3.83
CA SER A 64 19.85 6.03 -3.77
C SER A 64 18.49 6.03 -4.45
N GLN A 65 18.07 4.90 -5.03
CA GLN A 65 16.76 4.78 -5.65
C GLN A 65 16.05 3.50 -5.20
N VAL A 66 14.72 3.59 -5.12
CA VAL A 66 13.83 2.46 -4.84
C VAL A 66 12.74 2.43 -5.90
N CYS A 67 12.56 1.28 -6.54
CA CYS A 67 11.52 1.04 -7.55
C CYS A 67 10.77 -0.23 -7.17
N GLY A 68 9.45 -0.21 -7.21
CA GLY A 68 8.68 -1.40 -6.88
C GLY A 68 7.21 -1.29 -7.25
N ARG A 69 6.51 -2.40 -7.10
CA ARG A 69 5.05 -2.45 -7.23
C ARG A 69 4.48 -3.40 -6.19
N VAL A 70 3.26 -3.13 -5.77
CA VAL A 70 2.51 -3.94 -4.81
C VAL A 70 1.10 -4.12 -5.35
N THR A 71 0.56 -5.32 -5.24
CA THR A 71 -0.86 -5.60 -5.52
C THR A 71 -1.54 -6.02 -4.23
N GLY A 72 -2.51 -5.21 -3.82
CA GLY A 72 -3.33 -5.44 -2.64
C GLY A 72 -4.77 -5.76 -2.99
N TYR A 73 -5.56 -6.02 -1.97
CA TYR A 73 -7.01 -6.12 -2.08
C TYR A 73 -7.64 -5.40 -0.90
N GLN A 74 -8.80 -4.81 -1.15
CA GLN A 74 -9.62 -4.24 -0.10
C GLN A 74 -10.31 -5.35 0.69
N TYR A 75 -10.20 -5.33 2.03
CA TYR A 75 -11.07 -6.11 2.90
C TYR A 75 -12.03 -5.19 3.65
N TYR A 76 -13.31 -5.30 3.31
CA TYR A 76 -14.42 -4.54 3.89
C TYR A 76 -14.26 -3.01 3.76
N THR A 77 -14.04 -2.23 4.83
CA THR A 77 -14.20 -0.76 4.76
C THR A 77 -12.95 0.11 4.99
N PRO A 78 -11.75 -0.17 4.43
CA PRO A 78 -10.58 0.71 4.57
C PRO A 78 -10.89 2.15 4.19
N ASP A 79 -10.29 3.12 4.87
CA ASP A 79 -10.65 4.53 4.74
C ASP A 79 -9.45 5.44 4.44
N ALA A 80 -8.47 4.88 3.74
CA ALA A 80 -7.25 5.52 3.30
C ALA A 80 -6.42 6.15 4.42
N VAL A 81 -6.60 7.45 4.68
CA VAL A 81 -5.86 8.20 5.71
C VAL A 81 -6.79 8.96 6.62
N ASP A 82 -8.02 8.48 6.80
CA ASP A 82 -8.96 9.11 7.72
C ASP A 82 -8.34 9.21 9.13
N ASN A 83 -8.81 10.17 9.92
CA ASN A 83 -8.30 10.44 11.25
C ASN A 83 -9.38 10.52 12.32
N ILE A 84 -10.61 10.12 12.01
CA ILE A 84 -11.70 10.07 12.98
C ILE A 84 -11.47 8.91 13.95
N HIS A 85 -10.96 7.78 13.46
CA HIS A 85 -10.85 6.53 14.22
C HIS A 85 -9.44 6.27 14.78
N GLY A 86 -8.39 6.86 14.19
CA GLY A 86 -7.00 6.68 14.60
C GLY A 86 -6.32 7.91 15.23
N SER A 87 -5.56 7.72 16.31
CA SER A 87 -4.71 8.78 16.90
C SER A 87 -3.33 8.90 16.24
N ASN A 88 -2.99 8.00 15.32
CA ASN A 88 -1.66 7.87 14.74
C ASN A 88 -1.54 8.50 13.35
N HIS A 89 -2.55 9.23 12.89
CA HIS A 89 -2.58 9.83 11.56
C HIS A 89 -1.29 10.56 11.19
N ASN A 90 -0.64 11.31 12.11
CA ASN A 90 0.62 12.02 11.83
C ASN A 90 1.90 11.30 12.32
N ASN A 91 1.82 9.99 12.58
CA ASN A 91 2.91 9.21 13.15
C ASN A 91 3.36 8.12 12.17
N LEU A 92 4.49 8.35 11.48
CA LEU A 92 5.08 7.37 10.57
C LEU A 92 5.34 6.01 11.25
N ASN A 93 5.55 5.97 12.57
CA ASN A 93 5.74 4.72 13.31
C ASN A 93 4.44 4.04 13.72
N GLY A 94 3.31 4.71 13.60
CA GLY A 94 1.98 4.18 13.89
C GLY A 94 1.31 3.57 12.68
N ASN A 95 0.05 3.21 12.86
CA ASN A 95 -0.93 2.84 11.84
C ASN A 95 -1.61 4.09 11.31
N TYR A 96 -0.87 4.87 10.54
CA TYR A 96 -1.31 6.16 10.00
C TYR A 96 -2.14 6.05 8.71
N VAL A 97 -2.22 4.83 8.15
CA VAL A 97 -2.82 4.54 6.85
C VAL A 97 -3.48 3.17 6.90
N ASP A 98 -4.61 3.10 6.22
CA ASP A 98 -5.30 1.89 5.80
C ASP A 98 -4.72 1.45 4.46
N GLY A 99 -3.73 0.55 4.51
CA GLY A 99 -2.94 0.20 3.34
C GLY A 99 -1.52 -0.27 3.63
N VAL A 100 -0.65 -0.03 2.66
CA VAL A 100 0.76 -0.44 2.67
C VAL A 100 1.66 0.78 2.87
N SER A 101 2.57 0.69 3.84
CA SER A 101 3.63 1.67 4.09
C SER A 101 4.99 1.06 3.76
N ILE A 102 5.69 1.63 2.78
CA ILE A 102 7.06 1.26 2.41
C ILE A 102 8.02 2.28 3.04
N THR A 103 8.95 1.80 3.86
CA THR A 103 9.89 2.64 4.61
C THR A 103 11.30 2.07 4.60
N HIS A 104 12.29 2.85 5.04
CA HIS A 104 13.65 2.36 5.27
C HIS A 104 14.25 2.87 6.58
N GLY A 105 15.23 2.11 7.09
CA GLY A 105 16.16 2.58 8.10
C GLY A 105 15.60 2.72 9.51
N SER A 106 16.49 3.10 10.43
CA SER A 106 16.19 3.39 11.83
C SER A 106 16.97 4.63 12.28
N PRO A 107 16.32 5.80 12.51
CA PRO A 107 14.88 6.02 12.54
C PRO A 107 14.19 5.77 11.19
N ARG A 108 12.92 5.35 11.24
CA ARG A 108 12.11 5.04 10.06
C ARG A 108 11.96 6.27 9.17
N GLN A 109 12.19 6.10 7.87
CA GLN A 109 12.01 7.11 6.84
C GLN A 109 11.03 6.62 5.77
N HIS A 110 10.20 7.53 5.26
CA HIS A 110 9.16 7.21 4.28
C HIS A 110 9.75 7.02 2.87
N ILE A 111 9.27 5.99 2.15
CA ILE A 111 9.54 5.78 0.72
C ILE A 111 8.25 6.06 -0.06
N TRP A 112 7.23 5.26 0.19
CA TRP A 112 5.96 5.27 -0.53
C TRP A 112 4.81 4.78 0.36
N THR A 113 3.59 5.27 0.10
CA THR A 113 2.36 4.76 0.73
C THR A 113 1.39 4.27 -0.35
N LEU A 114 0.78 3.11 -0.18
CA LEU A 114 -0.32 2.64 -1.02
C LEU A 114 -1.58 2.55 -0.15
N MET A 115 -2.57 3.39 -0.43
CA MET A 115 -3.75 3.59 0.41
C MET A 115 -4.95 2.84 -0.18
N ALA A 116 -5.75 2.20 0.65
CA ALA A 116 -7.02 1.62 0.24
C ALA A 116 -8.16 2.56 0.66
N GLY A 117 -8.88 3.12 -0.31
CA GLY A 117 -10.11 3.86 -0.05
C GLY A 117 -11.30 2.94 0.18
N ASN A 118 -12.40 3.49 0.67
CA ASN A 118 -13.59 2.70 1.00
C ASN A 118 -14.42 2.36 -0.24
N TYR A 119 -14.62 3.34 -1.13
CA TYR A 119 -15.34 3.16 -2.40
C TYR A 119 -15.13 4.34 -3.35
N GLU A 120 -15.38 4.11 -4.64
CA GLU A 120 -15.14 5.05 -5.74
C GLU A 120 -16.20 6.16 -5.91
N GLN A 121 -16.99 6.48 -4.89
CA GLN A 121 -18.11 7.42 -5.02
C GLN A 121 -17.83 8.75 -4.33
N ASN A 122 -18.03 9.83 -5.08
CA ASN A 122 -18.03 11.20 -4.57
C ASN A 122 -19.33 11.47 -3.82
N VAL A 123 -19.36 11.09 -2.55
CA VAL A 123 -20.37 11.53 -1.63
C VAL A 123 -19.71 12.65 -0.84
N HIS A 124 -20.16 13.90 -1.08
CA HIS A 124 -19.60 15.18 -0.58
C HIS A 124 -19.39 15.31 0.95
N ILE A 125 -19.57 14.23 1.70
CA ILE A 125 -19.51 14.13 3.16
C ILE A 125 -18.59 13.02 3.64
N ASN A 126 -17.95 12.24 2.75
CA ASN A 126 -17.24 11.04 3.16
C ASN A 126 -15.74 11.24 3.25
N TYR A 127 -15.25 11.03 4.46
CA TYR A 127 -13.85 11.13 4.87
C TYR A 127 -13.05 9.87 4.54
N TYR A 128 -13.58 8.96 3.72
CA TYR A 128 -13.06 7.61 3.56
C TYR A 128 -12.59 7.29 2.13
N ASN A 129 -12.65 8.29 1.24
CA ASN A 129 -12.21 8.15 -0.14
C ASN A 129 -10.70 8.31 -0.26
N CYS A 130 -10.15 7.96 -1.42
CA CYS A 130 -8.78 8.28 -1.73
C CYS A 130 -8.48 9.80 -1.71
N PRO A 131 -7.30 10.23 -1.21
CA PRO A 131 -6.95 11.66 -1.21
C PRO A 131 -6.84 12.29 -2.59
N CYS A 132 -6.51 11.49 -3.61
CA CYS A 132 -6.44 11.92 -5.01
C CYS A 132 -7.80 11.93 -5.72
N ALA A 133 -8.87 11.41 -5.10
CA ALA A 133 -10.18 11.35 -5.75
C ALA A 133 -10.75 12.76 -5.95
N ASN A 134 -11.57 12.93 -6.99
CA ASN A 134 -12.27 14.18 -7.24
C ASN A 134 -13.09 14.60 -6.01
N ASP A 135 -13.05 15.89 -5.64
CA ASP A 135 -13.77 16.44 -4.47
C ASP A 135 -13.41 15.80 -3.11
N SER A 136 -12.31 15.03 -3.02
CA SER A 136 -11.85 14.46 -1.76
C SER A 136 -11.43 15.54 -0.77
N THR A 137 -11.83 15.38 0.49
CA THR A 137 -11.44 16.28 1.60
C THR A 137 -10.28 15.73 2.41
N GLN A 138 -9.90 14.47 2.16
CA GLN A 138 -8.80 13.78 2.83
C GLN A 138 -7.49 14.55 2.65
N GLN A 139 -6.74 14.69 3.74
CA GLN A 139 -5.46 15.38 3.75
C GLN A 139 -4.34 14.36 4.00
N VAL A 140 -3.43 14.26 3.04
CA VAL A 140 -2.26 13.40 3.15
C VAL A 140 -1.29 13.97 4.18
N GLN A 141 -0.66 13.09 4.95
CA GLN A 141 0.37 13.46 5.91
C GLN A 141 1.57 14.14 5.23
N SER A 142 2.16 15.12 5.92
CA SER A 142 3.30 15.89 5.39
C SER A 142 4.52 15.04 5.03
N PHE A 143 4.74 13.92 5.72
CA PHE A 143 5.88 13.02 5.43
C PHE A 143 5.66 12.14 4.18
N ILE A 144 4.42 11.99 3.71
CA ILE A 144 4.11 11.25 2.47
C ILE A 144 4.26 12.19 1.27
N GLY A 145 3.72 13.40 1.36
CA GLY A 145 3.66 14.34 0.24
C GLY A 145 2.99 13.68 -0.98
N ASP A 146 3.63 13.77 -2.14
CA ASP A 146 3.10 13.21 -3.41
C ASP A 146 3.50 11.73 -3.64
N HIS A 147 4.09 11.06 -2.65
CA HIS A 147 4.69 9.73 -2.80
C HIS A 147 3.71 8.65 -2.36
N TYR A 148 2.56 8.60 -3.03
CA TYR A 148 1.54 7.62 -2.75
C TYR A 148 0.75 7.20 -3.98
N PHE A 149 0.16 6.01 -3.89
CA PHE A 149 -0.98 5.61 -4.71
C PHE A 149 -2.18 5.39 -3.81
N CYS A 150 -3.38 5.54 -4.36
CA CYS A 150 -4.60 5.20 -3.65
C CYS A 150 -5.62 4.63 -4.62
N GLU A 151 -6.37 3.64 -4.17
CA GLU A 151 -7.45 3.03 -4.94
C GLU A 151 -8.45 2.38 -4.00
N SER A 152 -9.71 2.26 -4.40
CA SER A 152 -10.71 1.43 -3.73
C SER A 152 -11.15 0.31 -4.65
N GLY A 153 -11.45 -0.86 -4.08
CA GLY A 153 -11.91 -2.03 -4.82
C GLY A 153 -13.44 -2.13 -4.90
N ILE A 154 -14.15 -1.05 -4.54
CA ILE A 154 -15.61 -1.01 -4.45
C ILE A 154 -16.15 0.21 -5.20
N ALA A 155 -16.78 -0.02 -6.36
CA ALA A 155 -17.39 1.06 -7.14
C ALA A 155 -18.63 1.72 -6.51
N THR A 156 -19.22 1.16 -5.44
CA THR A 156 -20.47 1.67 -4.85
C THR A 156 -20.46 1.66 -3.32
N GLY A 157 -21.24 2.53 -2.67
CA GLY A 157 -21.42 2.48 -1.21
C GLY A 157 -22.15 1.25 -0.65
N LEU A 158 -22.45 0.23 -1.48
CA LEU A 158 -23.00 -1.05 -1.03
C LEU A 158 -21.85 -2.04 -0.81
N TYR A 159 -21.39 -2.15 0.44
CA TYR A 159 -20.31 -3.06 0.81
C TYR A 159 -20.79 -4.23 1.69
N GLN A 160 -20.01 -5.31 1.67
CA GLN A 160 -20.19 -6.53 2.44
C GLN A 160 -18.87 -6.86 3.12
N GLN A 161 -18.92 -7.49 4.28
CA GLN A 161 -17.74 -7.90 5.02
C GLN A 161 -17.04 -9.07 4.32
N GLN A 162 -16.18 -8.75 3.35
CA GLN A 162 -15.46 -9.72 2.53
C GLN A 162 -14.17 -9.15 1.95
N LEU A 163 -13.36 -10.04 1.38
CA LEU A 163 -12.23 -9.67 0.52
C LEU A 163 -12.74 -9.40 -0.89
N TYR A 164 -12.51 -8.19 -1.40
CA TYR A 164 -12.90 -7.78 -2.74
C TYR A 164 -11.84 -8.22 -3.75
N THR A 165 -12.06 -9.37 -4.39
CA THR A 165 -11.06 -10.01 -5.25
C THR A 165 -11.20 -9.69 -6.74
N SER A 166 -12.29 -9.05 -7.14
CA SER A 166 -12.54 -8.68 -8.55
C SER A 166 -11.75 -7.47 -8.99
N ASP A 167 -11.25 -6.69 -8.04
CA ASP A 167 -10.62 -5.41 -8.28
C ASP A 167 -9.33 -5.29 -7.44
N PRO A 168 -8.17 -5.72 -7.98
CA PRO A 168 -6.90 -5.60 -7.30
C PRO A 168 -6.49 -4.13 -7.17
N LEU A 169 -6.01 -3.74 -5.99
CA LEU A 169 -5.62 -2.36 -5.73
C LEU A 169 -4.23 -2.05 -6.31
N TRP A 170 -4.10 -0.79 -6.72
CA TRP A 170 -2.92 -0.08 -7.21
C TRP A 170 -2.37 -0.60 -8.53
N ASP A 171 -3.25 -1.15 -9.37
CA ASP A 171 -2.91 -1.62 -10.71
C ASP A 171 -3.24 -0.59 -11.81
N GLY A 172 -3.93 0.50 -11.44
CA GLY A 172 -4.34 1.59 -12.34
C GLY A 172 -5.49 1.22 -13.26
N GLN A 173 -6.26 0.18 -12.95
CA GLN A 173 -7.40 -0.30 -13.73
C GLN A 173 -8.69 -0.20 -12.95
N SER A 174 -9.83 -0.48 -13.59
CA SER A 174 -11.16 -0.51 -12.97
C SER A 174 -11.67 0.76 -12.25
N CYS A 175 -10.90 1.83 -12.19
CA CYS A 175 -11.29 3.02 -11.44
C CYS A 175 -12.44 3.80 -12.09
N GLY A 176 -13.47 4.05 -11.29
CA GLY A 176 -14.60 4.90 -11.64
C GLY A 176 -14.22 6.38 -11.77
N SER A 177 -15.21 7.19 -12.15
CA SER A 177 -14.98 8.60 -12.47
C SER A 177 -14.45 9.44 -11.29
N ALA A 178 -14.73 9.05 -10.05
CA ALA A 178 -14.21 9.73 -8.87
C ALA A 178 -12.71 9.48 -8.66
N GLU A 179 -12.26 8.23 -8.82
CA GLU A 179 -10.87 7.80 -8.58
C GLU A 179 -10.02 7.81 -9.84
N SER A 180 -10.58 8.19 -10.99
CA SER A 180 -9.84 8.41 -12.24
C SER A 180 -8.53 9.22 -12.05
N PRO A 181 -8.46 10.30 -11.25
CA PRO A 181 -7.18 10.98 -11.01
C PRO A 181 -6.16 10.12 -10.25
N CYS A 182 -6.61 9.21 -9.38
CA CYS A 182 -5.77 8.28 -8.65
C CYS A 182 -5.12 7.21 -9.55
N CYS A 183 -5.83 6.80 -10.60
CA CYS A 183 -5.39 5.72 -11.48
C CYS A 183 -4.68 6.22 -12.74
N ASN A 184 -4.79 7.51 -13.03
CA ASN A 184 -4.04 8.19 -14.10
C ASN A 184 -2.77 8.87 -13.59
N VAL A 185 -2.23 8.44 -12.45
CA VAL A 185 -0.95 8.95 -11.94
C VAL A 185 0.22 8.36 -12.72
N PRO A 186 1.28 9.15 -13.01
CA PRO A 186 2.46 8.63 -13.66
C PRO A 186 3.11 7.49 -12.86
N GLY A 187 3.54 6.43 -13.56
CA GLY A 187 4.33 5.35 -12.97
C GLY A 187 3.53 4.14 -12.51
N ILE A 188 2.24 4.29 -12.13
CA ILE A 188 1.40 3.16 -11.67
C ILE A 188 1.45 1.99 -12.70
N PRO A 189 1.66 0.73 -12.28
CA PRO A 189 1.69 0.21 -10.89
C PRO A 189 3.05 0.36 -10.17
N TRP A 190 4.05 0.97 -10.80
CA TRP A 190 5.41 1.12 -10.26
C TRP A 190 5.58 2.44 -9.52
N PHE A 191 5.85 2.36 -8.21
CA PHE A 191 6.36 3.50 -7.47
C PHE A 191 7.86 3.66 -7.68
N HIS A 192 8.31 4.92 -7.67
CA HIS A 192 9.73 5.26 -7.80
C HIS A 192 10.09 6.35 -6.80
N ARG A 193 11.10 6.09 -5.97
CA ARG A 193 11.69 7.07 -5.06
C ARG A 193 13.14 7.28 -5.44
N ASP A 194 13.50 8.51 -5.74
CA ASP A 194 14.88 8.93 -6.07
C ASP A 194 15.39 9.92 -5.01
N TYR A 195 16.45 9.53 -4.29
CA TYR A 195 17.14 10.35 -3.30
C TYR A 195 18.33 11.13 -3.90
N GLY A 196 18.48 11.13 -5.22
CA GLY A 196 19.55 11.77 -5.97
C GLY A 196 20.90 11.15 -5.64
N ASN A 197 21.81 11.98 -5.09
CA ASN A 197 23.17 11.54 -4.72
C ASN A 197 23.27 11.01 -3.29
N THR A 198 22.19 11.06 -2.51
CA THR A 198 22.19 10.55 -1.14
C THR A 198 21.96 9.04 -1.18
N THR A 199 22.97 8.29 -0.74
CA THR A 199 22.91 6.84 -0.66
C THR A 199 22.72 6.36 0.77
N THR A 200 22.12 5.18 0.93
CA THR A 200 21.98 4.47 2.20
C THR A 200 22.15 2.98 1.99
N THR A 201 22.44 2.25 3.07
CA THR A 201 22.43 0.79 3.14
C THR A 201 21.31 0.30 4.06
N ASP A 202 20.31 1.13 4.34
CA ASP A 202 19.18 0.79 5.18
C ASP A 202 18.42 -0.44 4.67
N TYR A 203 17.78 -1.18 5.57
CA TYR A 203 16.78 -2.17 5.16
C TYR A 203 15.56 -1.46 4.55
N ILE A 204 14.85 -2.15 3.67
CA ILE A 204 13.51 -1.77 3.24
C ILE A 204 12.51 -2.49 4.15
N GLU A 205 11.45 -1.83 4.57
CA GLU A 205 10.35 -2.40 5.34
C GLU A 205 9.04 -2.20 4.59
N LEU A 206 8.30 -3.29 4.41
CA LEU A 206 6.91 -3.26 3.98
C LEU A 206 6.03 -3.48 5.20
N ARG A 207 5.04 -2.61 5.38
CA ARG A 207 4.07 -2.69 6.47
C ARG A 207 2.67 -2.71 5.90
N VAL A 208 1.81 -3.60 6.37
CA VAL A 208 0.36 -3.50 6.16
C VAL A 208 -0.23 -2.93 7.44
N CYS A 209 -0.92 -1.81 7.32
CA CYS A 209 -1.46 -1.03 8.42
C CYS A 209 -2.97 -0.84 8.25
N GLY A 210 -3.61 -0.55 9.37
CA GLY A 210 -4.94 0.05 9.37
C GLY A 210 -5.30 0.59 10.75
N ASP A 211 -6.17 1.58 10.80
CA ASP A 211 -6.46 2.34 12.00
C ASP A 211 -7.55 1.70 12.89
N GLU A 212 -8.36 0.80 12.33
CA GLU A 212 -9.29 -0.06 13.07
C GLU A 212 -8.91 -1.55 13.11
N ALA A 213 -9.83 -2.32 13.70
CA ALA A 213 -9.77 -3.76 13.84
C ALA A 213 -9.81 -4.48 12.48
N THR A 214 -9.08 -5.60 12.40
CA THR A 214 -8.94 -6.38 11.15
C THR A 214 -10.20 -7.09 10.63
N ASN A 215 -11.29 -7.07 11.40
CA ASN A 215 -12.61 -7.48 10.94
C ASN A 215 -13.40 -6.33 10.30
N ASN A 216 -13.01 -5.07 10.54
CA ASN A 216 -13.55 -3.88 9.90
C ASN A 216 -12.75 -3.53 8.63
N GLU A 217 -11.42 -3.51 8.76
CA GLU A 217 -10.54 -2.98 7.72
C GLU A 217 -9.32 -3.87 7.61
N ASP A 218 -8.93 -4.25 6.40
CA ASP A 218 -7.61 -4.79 6.17
C ASP A 218 -7.24 -4.55 4.71
N VAL A 219 -5.94 -4.60 4.42
CA VAL A 219 -5.46 -4.45 3.04
C VAL A 219 -4.46 -5.57 2.72
N PRO A 220 -4.94 -6.81 2.52
CA PRO A 220 -4.05 -7.94 2.29
C PRO A 220 -3.30 -7.81 0.96
N VAL A 221 -1.99 -8.10 0.98
CA VAL A 221 -1.13 -8.05 -0.21
C VAL A 221 -0.95 -9.43 -0.82
N SER A 222 -1.12 -9.54 -2.14
CA SER A 222 -0.91 -10.80 -2.87
C SER A 222 0.40 -10.83 -3.64
N TYR A 223 0.93 -9.65 -3.97
CA TYR A 223 2.12 -9.51 -4.77
C TYR A 223 2.92 -8.30 -4.31
N TYR A 224 4.24 -8.43 -4.28
CA TYR A 224 5.12 -7.28 -4.31
C TYR A 224 6.46 -7.65 -4.93
N GLU A 225 7.09 -6.68 -5.58
CA GLU A 225 8.50 -6.73 -5.91
C GLU A 225 9.12 -5.35 -5.68
N ILE A 226 10.29 -5.34 -5.04
CA ILE A 226 10.99 -4.10 -4.68
C ILE A 226 12.45 -4.24 -5.05
N TYR A 227 12.95 -3.24 -5.76
CA TYR A 227 14.30 -3.12 -6.28
C TYR A 227 14.96 -1.85 -5.75
N VAL A 228 16.28 -1.89 -5.64
CA VAL A 228 17.11 -0.75 -5.29
C VAL A 228 18.24 -0.56 -6.30
N GLN A 229 18.69 0.68 -6.47
CA GLN A 229 19.79 1.08 -7.36
C GLN A 229 20.62 2.19 -6.70
#